data_AF-A0A6N3CU24-F1
#
_entry.id   AF-A0A6N3CU24-F1
#
_cell.length_a   1.000
_cell.length_b   1.000
_cell.length_c   1.000
_cell.angle_alpha   90.00
_cell.angle_beta   90.00
_cell.angle_gamma   90.00
#
_symmetry.space_group_name_H-M   'P 1'
#
loop_
_entity.id
_entity.type
_entity.pdbx_description
1 polymer ?
#
loop_
_entity_poly.entity_id
_entity_poly.type
_entity_poly.pdbx_seq_one_letter_code
_entity_poly.pdbx_strand_id
1 'polypeptide(L)'
;MENNYLIIILNLINFILYGIDKYKAKHNLWRISEKTLLTLSALAGVGGILGMEIFHHKTREKKFYLANLIGIALTIYLIKN
;
A
#
# COMPACT_ATOMS: atom_id res chain seq x y z
N MET A 1 -12.31 0.99 19.38
CA MET A 1 -12.62 2.09 18.42
C MET A 1 -11.36 2.80 17.93
N GLU A 2 -10.33 3.00 18.75
CA GLU A 2 -9.11 3.73 18.36
C GLU A 2 -8.31 3.06 17.23
N ASN A 3 -8.21 1.73 17.23
CA ASN A 3 -7.46 0.97 16.21
C ASN A 3 -8.00 1.17 14.79
N ASN A 4 -9.30 1.41 14.62
CA ASN A 4 -9.90 1.56 13.30
C ASN A 4 -9.42 2.83 12.60
N TYR A 5 -9.26 3.93 13.34
CA TYR A 5 -8.74 5.18 12.80
C TYR A 5 -7.30 5.03 12.31
N LEU A 6 -6.47 4.29 13.06
CA LEU A 6 -5.09 4.01 12.66
C LEU A 6 -5.01 3.21 11.36
N ILE A 7 -5.85 2.16 11.17
CA ILE A 7 -5.78 1.39 9.91
C ILE A 7 -6.26 2.25 8.73
N ILE A 8 -7.27 3.11 8.92
CA ILE A 8 -7.73 4.02 7.87
C ILE A 8 -6.62 4.98 7.45
N ILE A 9 -5.93 5.59 8.42
CA ILE A 9 -4.81 6.51 8.17
C ILE A 9 -3.67 5.78 7.46
N LEU A 10 -3.31 4.57 7.90
CA LEU A 10 -2.25 3.77 7.26
C LEU A 10 -2.59 3.40 5.81
N ASN A 11 -3.85 3.04 5.53
CA ASN A 11 -4.31 2.78 4.16
C ASN A 11 -4.26 4.05 3.30
N LEU A 12 -4.63 5.21 3.85
CA LEU A 12 -4.52 6.48 3.14
C LEU A 12 -3.07 6.84 2.83
N ILE A 13 -2.15 6.68 3.79
CA ILE A 13 -0.72 6.91 3.57
C ILE A 13 -0.19 5.97 2.47
N ASN A 14 -0.54 4.69 2.53
CA ASN A 14 -0.07 3.72 1.53
C ASN A 14 -0.58 4.07 0.12
N PHE A 15 -1.85 4.43 0.00
CA PHE A 15 -2.43 4.91 -1.25
C PHE A 15 -1.65 6.12 -1.81
N ILE A 16 -1.40 7.13 -0.97
CA ILE A 16 -0.67 8.34 -1.37
C ILE A 16 0.76 8.00 -1.81
N LEU A 17 1.47 7.12 -1.10
CA LEU A 17 2.84 6.74 -1.48
C LEU A 17 2.91 6.05 -2.84
N TYR A 18 1.91 5.23 -3.20
CA TYR A 18 1.82 4.66 -4.55
C TYR A 18 1.66 5.75 -5.62
N GLY A 19 0.84 6.76 -5.35
CA GLY A 19 0.67 7.92 -6.22
C GLY A 19 1.96 8.74 -6.37
N ILE A 20 2.66 8.98 -5.25
CA ILE A 20 3.95 9.68 -5.23
C ILE A 20 5.01 8.89 -5.99
N ASP A 21 5.09 7.56 -5.83
CA ASP A 21 6.06 6.74 -6.59
C ASP A 21 5.76 6.79 -8.09
N LYS A 22 4.48 6.75 -8.48
CA LYS A 22 4.06 6.91 -9.89
C LYS A 22 4.44 8.28 -10.44
N TYR A 23 4.18 9.34 -9.68
CA TYR A 23 4.55 10.71 -10.05
C TYR A 23 6.07 10.83 -10.25
N LYS A 24 6.86 10.34 -9.29
CA LYS A 24 8.32 10.35 -9.36
C LYS A 24 8.84 9.55 -10.56
N ALA A 25 8.25 8.39 -10.85
CA ALA A 25 8.59 7.58 -12.01
C ALA A 25 8.31 8.30 -13.34
N LYS A 26 7.24 9.11 -13.42
CA LYS A 26 6.94 9.91 -14.62
C LYS A 26 7.87 11.12 -14.80
N HIS A 27 8.39 11.68 -13.71
CA HIS A 27 9.21 12.90 -13.73
C HIS A 27 10.72 12.65 -13.62
N ASN A 28 11.17 11.39 -13.77
CA ASN A 28 12.58 10.99 -13.60
C ASN A 28 13.18 11.42 -12.25
N LEU A 29 12.36 11.47 -11.20
CA LEU A 29 12.78 11.80 -9.84
C LEU A 29 13.18 10.54 -9.07
N TRP A 30 13.94 10.72 -7.99
CA TRP A 30 14.33 9.62 -7.10
C TRP A 30 13.09 8.91 -6.52
N ARG A 31 12.94 7.64 -6.89
CA ARG A 31 11.78 6.79 -6.56
C ARG A 31 11.78 6.36 -5.10
N ILE A 32 10.62 5.96 -4.60
CA ILE A 32 10.53 5.39 -3.26
C ILE A 32 11.12 3.98 -3.30
N SER A 33 11.89 3.63 -2.27
CA SER A 33 12.44 2.27 -2.15
C SER A 33 11.32 1.24 -2.14
N GLU A 34 11.47 0.19 -2.94
CA GLU A 34 10.48 -0.89 -3.00
C GLU A 34 10.27 -1.56 -1.64
N LYS A 35 11.32 -1.62 -0.81
CA LYS A 35 11.23 -2.16 0.54
C LYS A 35 10.20 -1.39 1.37
N THR A 36 10.21 -0.06 1.30
CA THR A 36 9.27 0.81 2.01
C THR A 36 7.84 0.59 1.54
N LEU A 37 7.61 0.55 0.23
CA LEU A 37 6.27 0.28 -0.32
C LEU A 37 5.78 -1.12 0.05
N LEU A 38 6.64 -2.14 0.00
CA LEU A 38 6.29 -3.51 0.38
C LEU A 38 5.95 -3.63 1.87
N THR A 39 6.75 -3.00 2.74
CA THR A 39 6.45 -2.99 4.18
C THR A 39 5.13 -2.32 4.48
N LEU A 40 4.81 -1.22 3.79
CA LEU A 40 3.57 -0.50 4.01
C LEU A 40 2.37 -1.27 3.44
N SER A 41 2.52 -1.91 2.28
CA SER A 41 1.53 -2.84 1.72
C SER A 41 1.22 -4.02 2.63
N ALA A 42 2.22 -4.55 3.34
CA ALA A 42 2.02 -5.62 4.32
C ALA A 42 1.26 -5.19 5.58
N LEU A 43 1.18 -3.89 5.85
CA LEU A 43 0.43 -3.33 7.00
C LEU A 43 -0.93 -2.74 6.58
N ALA A 44 -1.00 -2.19 5.37
CA ALA A 44 -2.09 -1.37 4.87
C ALA A 44 -2.48 -1.80 3.45
N GLY A 45 -2.86 -3.07 3.32
CA GLY A 45 -3.03 -3.74 2.03
C GLY A 45 -4.16 -3.17 1.17
N VAL A 46 -5.24 -2.67 1.77
CA VAL A 46 -6.38 -2.10 1.02
C VAL A 46 -5.94 -0.84 0.27
N GLY A 47 -5.24 0.07 0.95
CA GLY A 47 -4.73 1.30 0.36
C GLY A 47 -3.70 1.04 -0.75
N GLY A 48 -2.90 -0.02 -0.61
CA GLY A 48 -1.92 -0.40 -1.63
C GLY A 48 -2.55 -1.02 -2.87
N ILE A 49 -3.57 -1.89 -2.74
CA ILE A 49 -4.32 -2.39 -3.92
C ILE A 49 -5.01 -1.22 -4.63
N LEU A 50 -5.71 -0.36 -3.90
CA LEU A 50 -6.35 0.81 -4.49
C LEU A 50 -5.34 1.71 -5.20
N GLY A 51 -4.17 1.91 -4.61
CA GLY A 51 -3.09 2.67 -5.22
C GLY A 51 -2.55 2.02 -6.49
N MET A 52 -2.35 0.70 -6.47
CA MET A 52 -1.88 -0.07 -7.63
C MET A 52 -2.85 0.06 -8.81
N GLU A 53 -4.14 -0.16 -8.57
CA GLU A 53 -5.18 -0.13 -9.60
C GLU A 53 -5.42 1.28 -10.13
N ILE A 54 -5.58 2.29 -9.25
CA ILE A 54 -5.85 3.68 -9.68
C ILE A 54 -4.65 4.28 -10.43
N PHE A 55 -3.44 4.15 -9.88
CA PHE A 55 -2.25 4.73 -10.50
C PHE A 55 -1.65 3.85 -11.60
N HIS A 56 -2.23 2.66 -11.84
CA HIS A 56 -1.74 1.64 -12.77
C HIS A 56 -0.23 1.45 -12.59
N HIS A 57 0.17 1.23 -11.34
CA HIS A 57 1.56 1.26 -10.93
C HIS A 57 1.91 -0.02 -10.17
N LYS A 58 2.97 -0.71 -10.63
CA LYS A 58 3.44 -1.98 -10.05
C LYS A 58 2.40 -3.13 -10.07
N THR A 59 1.35 -3.03 -10.89
CA THR A 59 0.32 -4.06 -11.16
C THR A 59 0.82 -5.30 -11.90
N ARG A 60 2.10 -5.35 -12.31
CA ARG A 60 2.71 -6.56 -12.89
C ARG A 60 3.66 -7.27 -11.94
N GLU A 61 3.94 -6.67 -10.78
CA GLU A 61 4.93 -7.17 -9.84
C GLU A 61 4.25 -8.01 -8.75
N LYS A 62 4.37 -9.34 -8.87
CA LYS A 62 3.73 -10.32 -7.98
C LYS A 62 3.98 -10.08 -6.49
N LYS A 63 5.18 -9.60 -6.13
CA LYS A 63 5.55 -9.29 -4.74
C LYS A 63 4.66 -8.22 -4.10
N PHE A 64 4.16 -7.24 -4.88
CA PHE A 64 3.25 -6.23 -4.37
C PHE A 64 1.85 -6.77 -4.15
N TYR A 65 1.35 -7.66 -5.02
CA TYR A 65 0.09 -8.36 -4.75
C TYR A 65 0.18 -9.22 -3.50
N LEU A 66 1.25 -9.99 -3.35
CA LEU A 66 1.44 -10.83 -2.16
C LEU A 66 1.51 -9.99 -0.88
N ALA A 67 2.27 -8.89 -0.89
CA ALA A 67 2.37 -7.99 0.26
C ALA A 67 1.00 -7.39 0.63
N ASN A 68 0.24 -6.90 -0.35
CA ASN A 68 -1.08 -6.32 -0.08
C ASN A 68 -2.10 -7.38 0.40
N LEU A 69 -2.05 -8.61 -0.11
CA LEU A 69 -2.90 -9.71 0.37
C LEU A 69 -2.60 -10.05 1.83
N ILE A 70 -1.31 -10.10 2.20
CA ILE A 70 -0.89 -10.29 3.60
C ILE A 70 -1.43 -9.16 4.46
N GLY A 71 -1.33 -7.90 4.02
CA GLY A 71 -1.85 -6.76 4.76
C GLY A 71 -3.37 -6.77 4.95
N ILE A 72 -4.13 -7.23 3.96
CA ILE A 72 -5.58 -7.40 4.09
C ILE A 72 -5.91 -8.50 5.09
N ALA A 73 -5.24 -9.65 5.02
CA ALA A 73 -5.43 -10.75 5.96
C ALA A 73 -5.11 -10.32 7.40
N LEU A 74 -4.02 -9.57 7.58
CA LEU A 74 -3.65 -8.98 8.87
C LEU A 74 -4.71 -8.01 9.38
N THR A 75 -5.22 -7.13 8.52
CA THR A 75 -6.27 -6.17 8.87
C THR A 75 -7.54 -6.88 9.34
N ILE A 76 -7.97 -7.93 8.62
CA ILE A 76 -9.14 -8.73 9.00
C ILE A 76 -8.92 -9.44 10.35
N TYR A 77 -7.74 -10.02 10.54
CA TYR A 77 -7.38 -10.68 11.81
C TYR A 77 -7.45 -9.70 12.99
N LEU A 78 -6.89 -8.50 12.84
CA LEU A 78 -6.88 -7.46 13.87
C LEU A 78 -8.26 -6.86 14.16
N ILE A 79 -9.19 -6.87 13.20
CA ILE A 79 -10.56 -6.38 13.42
C ILE A 79 -11.42 -7.45 14.10
N LYS A 80 -11.15 -8.73 13.84
CA LYS A 80 -11.93 -9.86 14.35
C LYS A 80 -11.56 -10.23 15.80
N ASN A 81 -10.36 -9.89 16.24
CA ASN A 81 -9.81 -10.21 17.55
C ASN A 81 -9.78 -8.99 18.47
#